data_AF-A0A0S7ERW8-F1
#
_entry.id   AF-A0A0S7ERW8-F1
#
_cell.length_a   1.000
_cell.length_b   1.000
_cell.length_c   1.000
_cell.angle_alpha   90.00
_cell.angle_beta   90.00
_cell.angle_gamma   90.00
#
_symmetry.space_group_name_H-M   'P 1'
#
loop_
_entity.id
_entity.type
_entity.pdbx_description
1 polymer ?
#
loop_
_entity_poly.entity_id
_entity_poly.type
_entity_poly.pdbx_seq_one_letter_code
_entity_poly.pdbx_strand_id
1 'polypeptide(L)'
;ASSSGIFSDKVQNLATHVVTGIQYGANAFFVFYSEKLESSQDQEFQGTLEGAINKIPKMSVDGSMSVQLGEKEKSLLKSISCQFYGDFLLDNPTSFEDALKTYQNLSKILREDKNNSVPVEVFLTPLKTYDSNTPAVMGEICEGLITKAQDVFEDLSQFDIRCKEILEDAALKNLPHIYKNVQKFLDL
;
A
#
# COMPACT_ATOMS: atom_id res chain seq x y z
N ALA A 1 11.96 21.63 -21.57
CA ALA A 1 11.14 22.84 -21.46
C ALA A 1 11.15 23.26 -20.00
N SER A 2 11.74 24.41 -19.69
CA SER A 2 11.76 24.98 -18.35
C SER A 2 10.39 25.59 -18.05
N SER A 3 9.56 24.89 -17.28
CA SER A 3 8.36 25.49 -16.70
C SER A 3 8.79 26.38 -15.54
N SER A 4 9.04 27.66 -15.83
CA SER A 4 9.13 28.71 -14.83
C SER A 4 7.75 28.93 -14.22
N GLY A 5 7.37 28.08 -13.28
CA GLY A 5 6.27 28.38 -12.37
C GLY A 5 6.64 29.62 -11.58
N ILE A 6 5.92 30.72 -11.81
CA ILE A 6 6.04 31.94 -11.02
C ILE A 6 5.40 31.63 -9.66
N PHE A 7 6.20 31.11 -8.73
CA PHE A 7 5.80 31.04 -7.32
C PHE A 7 5.75 32.47 -6.78
N SER A 8 4.67 32.83 -6.10
CA SER A 8 4.56 34.11 -5.40
C SER A 8 5.75 34.31 -4.45
N ASP A 9 6.35 35.51 -4.42
CA ASP A 9 7.47 35.88 -3.54
C ASP A 9 7.26 35.49 -2.06
N LYS A 10 5.99 35.38 -1.62
CA LYS A 10 5.63 34.95 -0.27
C LYS A 10 5.95 33.47 0.01
N VAL A 11 5.89 32.60 -0.99
CA VAL A 11 6.13 31.15 -0.85
C VAL A 11 7.63 30.84 -0.92
N GLN A 12 8.39 31.59 -1.73
CA GLN A 12 9.85 31.48 -1.77
C GLN A 12 10.49 31.73 -0.39
N ASN A 13 9.95 32.68 0.38
CA ASN A 13 10.46 33.01 1.72
C ASN A 13 10.03 32.03 2.82
N LEU A 14 9.36 30.92 2.50
CA LEU A 14 8.96 29.88 3.47
C LEU A 14 9.63 28.52 3.20
N ALA A 15 10.22 28.32 2.02
CA ALA A 15 10.90 27.08 1.70
C ALA A 15 12.17 26.93 2.54
N THR A 16 12.40 25.72 3.06
CA THR A 16 13.62 25.37 3.81
C THR A 16 14.61 24.55 2.99
N HIS A 17 14.14 23.91 1.92
CA HIS A 17 14.93 23.01 1.07
C HIS A 17 14.62 23.24 -0.42
N VAL A 18 15.58 22.86 -1.27
CA VAL A 18 15.44 22.78 -2.72
C VAL A 18 15.68 21.36 -3.19
N VAL A 19 14.95 20.93 -4.21
CA VAL A 19 15.16 19.62 -4.86
C VAL A 19 16.47 19.65 -5.64
N THR A 20 17.39 18.75 -5.30
CA THR A 20 18.70 18.62 -5.95
C THR A 20 18.86 17.30 -6.72
N GLY A 21 17.94 16.36 -6.53
CA GLY A 21 17.91 15.11 -7.28
C GLY A 21 16.54 14.47 -7.22
N ILE A 22 16.18 13.72 -8.25
CA ILE A 22 14.95 12.94 -8.31
C ILE A 22 15.29 11.57 -8.91
N GLN A 23 14.92 10.50 -8.21
CA GLN A 23 14.96 9.16 -8.74
C GLN A 23 13.60 8.78 -9.29
N TYR A 24 13.59 8.35 -10.55
CA TYR A 24 12.40 7.88 -11.24
C TYR A 24 12.35 6.35 -11.20
N GLY A 25 11.14 5.82 -11.01
CA GLY A 25 10.85 4.40 -10.92
C GLY A 25 9.35 4.16 -10.97
N ALA A 26 8.91 2.99 -10.56
CA ALA A 26 7.50 2.68 -10.41
C ALA A 26 7.34 1.59 -9.34
N ASN A 27 6.37 1.75 -8.47
CA ASN A 27 6.01 0.79 -7.44
C ASN A 27 4.73 0.04 -7.83
N ALA A 28 4.67 -1.22 -7.40
CA ALA A 28 3.52 -2.09 -7.58
C ALA A 28 3.29 -2.91 -6.31
N PHE A 29 2.08 -2.86 -5.80
CA PHE A 29 1.63 -3.55 -4.60
C PHE A 29 0.49 -4.50 -4.97
N PHE A 30 0.65 -5.77 -4.62
CA PHE A 30 -0.35 -6.81 -4.79
C PHE A 30 -0.86 -7.19 -3.41
N VAL A 31 -2.10 -6.80 -3.10
CA VAL A 31 -2.75 -7.06 -1.82
C VAL A 31 -3.63 -8.28 -1.97
N PHE A 32 -3.24 -9.39 -1.35
CA PHE A 32 -3.98 -10.63 -1.36
C PHE A 32 -4.88 -10.72 -0.13
N TYR A 33 -6.14 -11.06 -0.33
CA TYR A 33 -7.12 -11.24 0.74
C TYR A 33 -8.05 -12.41 0.42
N SER A 34 -8.64 -13.00 1.46
CA SER A 34 -9.69 -14.01 1.34
C SER A 34 -11.00 -13.46 1.91
N GLU A 35 -12.10 -14.14 1.60
CA GLU A 35 -13.32 -13.99 2.41
C GLU A 35 -13.05 -14.37 3.87
N LYS A 36 -13.95 -13.95 4.77
CA LYS A 36 -13.81 -14.13 6.22
C LYS A 36 -13.49 -15.58 6.58
N LEU A 37 -12.33 -15.78 7.18
CA LEU A 37 -11.89 -17.07 7.70
C LEU A 37 -12.31 -17.20 9.17
N GLU A 38 -12.45 -18.44 9.63
CA GLU A 38 -12.54 -18.73 11.05
C GLU A 38 -11.18 -18.45 11.71
N SER A 39 -11.16 -17.83 12.89
CA SER A 39 -9.91 -17.47 13.60
C SER A 39 -8.91 -18.63 13.76
N SER A 40 -9.39 -19.89 13.81
CA SER A 40 -8.55 -21.09 13.85
C SER A 40 -7.75 -21.36 12.57
N GLN A 41 -8.09 -20.71 11.46
CA GLN A 41 -7.51 -20.91 10.14
C GLN A 41 -6.52 -19.80 9.75
N ASP A 42 -6.51 -18.67 10.47
CA ASP A 42 -5.71 -17.48 10.14
C ASP A 42 -4.21 -17.79 10.03
N GLN A 43 -3.67 -18.54 10.98
CA GLN A 43 -2.24 -18.85 11.01
C GLN A 43 -1.82 -19.81 9.88
N GLU A 44 -2.63 -20.82 9.58
CA GLU A 44 -2.36 -21.74 8.46
C GLU A 44 -2.52 -21.01 7.12
N PHE A 45 -3.51 -20.12 7.01
CA PHE A 45 -3.73 -19.28 5.83
C PHE A 45 -2.53 -18.35 5.59
N GLN A 46 -2.12 -17.59 6.60
CA GLN A 46 -0.97 -16.68 6.51
C GLN A 46 0.30 -17.42 6.09
N GLY A 47 0.62 -18.52 6.76
CA GLY A 47 1.83 -19.30 6.46
C GLY A 47 1.81 -19.90 5.06
N THR A 48 0.65 -20.38 4.61
CA THR A 48 0.51 -20.95 3.25
C THR A 48 0.58 -19.86 2.17
N LEU A 49 -0.04 -18.71 2.39
CA LEU A 49 0.02 -17.57 1.48
C LEU A 49 1.43 -17.00 1.38
N GLU A 50 2.11 -16.82 2.52
CA GLU A 50 3.51 -16.39 2.57
C GLU A 50 4.41 -17.37 1.82
N GLY A 51 4.21 -18.69 2.01
CA GLY A 51 4.90 -19.73 1.27
C GLY A 51 4.72 -19.63 -0.24
N ALA A 52 3.50 -19.35 -0.71
CA ALA A 52 3.20 -19.15 -2.12
C ALA A 52 3.84 -17.86 -2.67
N ILE A 53 3.75 -16.74 -1.95
CA ILE A 53 4.32 -15.44 -2.35
C ILE A 53 5.84 -15.52 -2.46
N ASN A 54 6.51 -16.16 -1.50
CA ASN A 54 7.97 -16.31 -1.50
C ASN A 54 8.49 -17.15 -2.68
N LYS A 55 7.63 -17.92 -3.35
CA LYS A 55 7.95 -18.67 -4.57
C LYS A 55 7.80 -17.84 -5.84
N ILE A 56 7.03 -16.74 -5.82
CA ILE A 56 6.76 -15.88 -7.00
C ILE A 56 8.02 -15.51 -7.79
N PRO A 57 9.11 -15.01 -7.16
CA PRO A 57 10.31 -14.64 -7.90
C PRO A 57 11.01 -15.81 -8.62
N LYS A 58 10.71 -17.06 -8.24
CA LYS A 58 11.33 -18.28 -8.76
C LYS A 58 10.46 -18.99 -9.82
N MET A 59 9.23 -18.52 -10.06
CA MET A 59 8.31 -19.11 -11.03
C MET A 59 8.59 -18.57 -12.45
N SER A 60 8.81 -19.47 -13.43
CA SER A 60 9.05 -19.12 -14.83
C SER A 60 7.76 -19.07 -15.67
N VAL A 61 7.82 -18.34 -16.79
CA VAL A 61 6.68 -18.05 -17.70
C VAL A 61 6.15 -19.31 -18.42
N ASP A 62 7.02 -20.27 -18.74
CA ASP A 62 6.68 -21.41 -19.63
C ASP A 62 6.39 -22.73 -18.90
N GLY A 63 6.42 -22.77 -17.56
CA GLY A 63 6.59 -24.05 -16.85
C GLY A 63 5.96 -24.13 -15.48
N SER A 64 4.64 -24.18 -15.44
CA SER A 64 3.81 -24.74 -14.36
C SER A 64 3.98 -24.12 -12.96
N MET A 65 3.22 -23.05 -12.73
CA MET A 65 2.77 -22.65 -11.38
C MET A 65 2.27 -23.87 -10.57
N SER A 66 1.71 -24.87 -11.25
CA SER A 66 1.26 -26.12 -10.65
C SER A 66 2.36 -27.08 -10.17
N VAL A 67 3.62 -26.98 -10.62
CA VAL A 67 4.70 -27.89 -10.17
C VAL A 67 5.42 -27.36 -8.94
N GLN A 68 5.49 -26.04 -8.76
CA GLN A 68 6.16 -25.41 -7.62
C GLN A 68 5.26 -25.23 -6.39
N LEU A 69 3.93 -25.33 -6.60
CA LEU A 69 2.93 -25.21 -5.55
C LEU A 69 2.42 -26.57 -5.07
N GLY A 70 2.42 -26.77 -3.76
CA GLY A 70 1.79 -27.91 -3.10
C GLY A 70 0.27 -27.89 -3.25
N GLU A 71 -0.39 -29.02 -2.97
CA GLU A 71 -1.86 -29.12 -3.10
C GLU A 71 -2.60 -28.15 -2.19
N LYS A 72 -2.13 -27.95 -0.96
CA LYS A 72 -2.68 -26.97 -0.01
C LYS A 72 -2.59 -25.53 -0.52
N GLU A 73 -1.44 -25.16 -1.08
CA GLU A 73 -1.25 -23.82 -1.67
C GLU A 73 -2.22 -23.63 -2.85
N LYS A 74 -2.34 -24.62 -3.73
CA LYS A 74 -3.28 -24.56 -4.87
C LYS A 74 -4.73 -24.42 -4.45
N SER A 75 -5.18 -25.12 -3.40
CA SER A 75 -6.55 -24.97 -2.91
C SER A 75 -6.80 -23.57 -2.36
N LEU A 76 -5.82 -23.03 -1.62
CA LEU A 76 -5.92 -21.70 -1.00
C LEU A 76 -5.89 -20.58 -2.04
N LEU A 77 -5.05 -20.68 -3.06
CA LEU A 77 -4.96 -19.66 -4.11
C LEU A 77 -6.24 -19.52 -4.95
N LYS A 78 -7.08 -20.56 -5.01
CA LYS A 78 -8.38 -20.50 -5.68
C LYS A 78 -9.41 -19.65 -4.93
N SER A 79 -9.26 -19.49 -3.62
CA SER A 79 -10.16 -18.71 -2.76
C SER A 79 -9.62 -17.32 -2.42
N ILE A 80 -8.45 -16.95 -2.96
CA ILE A 80 -7.84 -15.65 -2.72
C ILE A 80 -8.16 -14.69 -3.86
N SER A 81 -8.52 -13.49 -3.46
CA SER A 81 -8.67 -12.34 -4.32
C SER A 81 -7.43 -11.46 -4.23
N CYS A 82 -7.16 -10.72 -5.30
CA CYS A 82 -6.07 -9.76 -5.39
C CYS A 82 -6.63 -8.35 -5.62
N GLN A 83 -6.04 -7.38 -4.95
CA GLN A 83 -6.21 -5.97 -5.25
C GLN A 83 -4.86 -5.35 -5.58
N PHE A 84 -4.80 -4.62 -6.69
CA PHE A 84 -3.57 -4.00 -7.18
C PHE A 84 -3.57 -2.50 -6.91
N TYR A 85 -2.43 -2.02 -6.44
CA TYR A 85 -2.13 -0.59 -6.33
C TYR A 85 -0.74 -0.36 -6.92
N GLY A 86 -0.60 0.57 -7.87
CA GLY A 86 0.71 0.85 -8.43
C GLY A 86 0.70 1.99 -9.43
N ASP A 87 1.90 2.38 -9.83
CA ASP A 87 2.13 3.51 -10.74
C ASP A 87 1.94 3.15 -12.22
N PHE A 88 1.36 1.98 -12.50
CA PHE A 88 1.20 1.41 -13.84
C PHE A 88 -0.25 1.54 -14.31
N LEU A 89 -0.43 1.95 -15.58
CA LEU A 89 -1.74 1.92 -16.23
C LEU A 89 -1.98 0.52 -16.84
N LEU A 90 -2.58 -0.37 -16.05
CA LEU A 90 -2.89 -1.75 -16.44
C LEU A 90 -4.25 -2.21 -15.93
N ASP A 91 -4.76 -3.30 -16.51
CA ASP A 91 -5.95 -3.97 -16.01
C ASP A 91 -5.65 -4.62 -14.65
N ASN A 92 -6.44 -4.28 -13.63
CA ASN A 92 -6.17 -4.70 -12.27
C ASN A 92 -6.30 -6.23 -12.12
N PRO A 93 -5.25 -6.95 -11.69
CA PRO A 93 -5.36 -8.37 -11.39
C PRO A 93 -6.28 -8.59 -10.20
N THR A 94 -7.24 -9.50 -10.35
CA THR A 94 -8.23 -9.86 -9.33
C THR A 94 -7.97 -11.22 -8.70
N SER A 95 -7.09 -12.03 -9.29
CA SER A 95 -6.71 -13.36 -8.82
C SER A 95 -5.20 -13.47 -8.60
N PHE A 96 -4.77 -14.50 -7.89
CA PHE A 96 -3.34 -14.78 -7.72
C PHE A 96 -2.62 -15.07 -9.05
N GLU A 97 -3.28 -15.79 -9.96
CA GLU A 97 -2.68 -16.13 -11.25
C GLU A 97 -2.48 -14.90 -12.12
N ASP A 98 -3.46 -13.98 -12.11
CA ASP A 98 -3.35 -12.73 -12.84
C ASP A 98 -2.30 -11.81 -12.22
N ALA A 99 -2.21 -11.78 -10.88
CA ALA A 99 -1.16 -11.06 -10.17
C ALA A 99 0.24 -11.55 -10.59
N LEU A 100 0.45 -12.86 -10.73
CA LEU A 100 1.72 -13.40 -11.20
C LEU A 100 2.04 -13.00 -12.64
N LYS A 101 1.06 -13.12 -13.55
CA LYS A 101 1.23 -12.69 -14.95
C LYS A 101 1.56 -11.20 -15.03
N THR A 102 0.86 -10.38 -14.26
CA THR A 102 1.11 -8.93 -14.18
C THR A 102 2.51 -8.67 -13.65
N TYR A 103 2.88 -9.27 -12.51
CA TYR A 103 4.21 -9.13 -11.91
C TYR A 103 5.35 -9.44 -12.90
N GLN A 104 5.23 -10.54 -13.65
CA GLN A 104 6.23 -10.93 -14.65
C GLN A 104 6.36 -9.90 -15.79
N ASN A 105 5.26 -9.23 -16.15
CA ASN A 105 5.23 -8.22 -17.21
C ASN A 105 5.62 -6.81 -16.76
N LEU A 106 5.61 -6.50 -15.45
CA LEU A 106 5.92 -5.15 -14.93
C LEU A 106 7.26 -4.61 -15.45
N SER A 107 8.30 -5.44 -15.41
CA SER A 107 9.64 -5.04 -15.87
C SER A 107 9.70 -4.73 -17.36
N LYS A 108 8.88 -5.41 -18.16
CA LYS A 108 8.76 -5.17 -19.61
C LYS A 108 8.01 -3.87 -19.87
N ILE A 109 6.88 -3.66 -19.19
CA ILE A 109 6.06 -2.44 -19.27
C ILE A 109 6.88 -1.20 -18.93
N LEU A 110 7.72 -1.27 -17.89
CA LEU A 110 8.59 -0.17 -17.48
C LEU A 110 9.71 0.12 -18.49
N ARG A 111 10.17 -0.90 -19.23
CA ARG A 111 11.24 -0.76 -20.25
C ARG A 111 10.72 -0.23 -21.58
N GLU A 112 9.49 -0.57 -21.93
CA GLU A 112 8.90 -0.26 -23.23
C GLU A 112 8.48 1.22 -23.36
N ASP A 113 8.00 1.84 -22.26
CA ASP A 113 7.67 3.26 -22.24
C ASP A 113 8.31 3.97 -21.05
N LYS A 114 9.13 4.98 -21.33
CA LYS A 114 9.78 5.81 -20.32
C LYS A 114 8.79 6.70 -19.55
N ASN A 115 7.60 6.94 -20.11
CA ASN A 115 6.52 7.66 -19.43
C ASN A 115 5.86 6.83 -18.32
N ASN A 116 6.16 5.52 -18.23
CA ASN A 116 5.67 4.65 -17.16
C ASN A 116 6.48 4.77 -15.85
N SER A 117 7.39 5.75 -15.76
CA SER A 117 8.15 6.02 -14.55
C SER A 117 7.70 7.33 -13.90
N VAL A 118 7.53 7.29 -12.58
CA VAL A 118 7.17 8.42 -11.71
C VAL A 118 8.31 8.72 -10.73
N PRO A 119 8.38 9.93 -10.14
CA PRO A 119 9.28 10.20 -9.03
C PRO A 119 9.00 9.28 -7.85
N VAL A 120 9.97 8.43 -7.47
CA VAL A 120 9.84 7.52 -6.32
C VAL A 120 10.67 7.98 -5.12
N GLU A 121 11.73 8.75 -5.35
CA GLU A 121 12.57 9.32 -4.30
C GLU A 121 13.04 10.72 -4.71
N VAL A 122 13.06 11.65 -3.74
CA VAL A 122 13.45 13.04 -3.96
C VAL A 122 14.54 13.42 -2.97
N PHE A 123 15.65 13.93 -3.49
CA PHE A 123 16.78 14.41 -2.70
C PHE A 123 16.65 15.92 -2.49
N LEU A 124 16.68 16.33 -1.22
CA LEU A 124 16.51 17.71 -0.79
C LEU A 124 17.80 18.25 -0.19
N THR A 125 18.20 19.44 -0.61
CA THR A 125 19.33 20.18 0.00
C THR A 125 18.79 21.41 0.74
N PRO A 126 19.19 21.63 2.02
CA PRO A 126 18.75 22.81 2.76
C PRO A 126 19.19 24.11 2.09
N LEU A 127 18.28 25.07 1.92
CA LEU A 127 18.57 26.37 1.29
C LEU A 127 19.59 27.20 2.08
N LYS A 128 19.66 26.98 3.40
CA LYS A 128 20.65 27.59 4.30
C LYS A 128 22.10 27.33 3.89
N THR A 129 22.37 26.27 3.11
CA THR A 129 23.70 25.99 2.56
C THR A 129 24.14 27.03 1.52
N TYR A 130 23.19 27.73 0.89
CA TYR A 130 23.44 28.72 -0.17
C TYR A 130 23.20 30.15 0.30
N ASP A 131 22.21 30.39 1.16
CA ASP A 131 21.91 31.70 1.74
C ASP A 131 21.55 31.58 3.23
N SER A 132 22.37 32.17 4.10
CA SER A 132 22.21 32.13 5.56
C SER A 132 20.95 32.84 6.06
N ASN A 133 20.33 33.71 5.25
CA ASN A 133 19.10 34.42 5.60
C ASN A 133 17.83 33.62 5.31
N THR A 134 17.95 32.42 4.74
CA THR A 134 16.80 31.57 4.41
C THR A 134 16.23 30.86 5.64
N PRO A 135 14.91 30.54 5.63
CA PRO A 135 14.28 29.76 6.70
C PRO A 135 14.98 28.42 6.90
N ALA A 136 15.14 28.02 8.17
CA ALA A 136 15.72 26.74 8.55
C ALA A 136 14.68 25.91 9.31
N VAL A 137 14.77 24.59 9.21
CA VAL A 137 14.02 23.69 10.09
C VAL A 137 14.57 23.88 11.50
N MET A 138 13.72 24.34 12.43
CA MET A 138 14.14 24.74 13.78
C MET A 138 14.03 23.63 14.84
N GLY A 139 13.62 22.42 14.46
CA GLY A 139 13.49 21.30 15.38
C GLY A 139 13.50 19.96 14.66
N GLU A 140 14.04 18.96 15.34
CA GLU A 140 13.93 17.57 14.91
C GLU A 140 12.52 17.05 15.17
N ILE A 141 12.09 16.08 14.37
CA ILE A 141 10.82 15.41 14.60
C ILE A 141 10.98 14.56 15.87
N CYS A 142 10.13 14.82 16.87
CA CYS A 142 10.17 14.04 18.10
C CYS A 142 9.64 12.62 17.83
N GLU A 143 10.52 11.62 17.90
CA GLU A 143 10.18 10.21 17.74
C GLU A 143 9.03 9.81 18.67
N GLY A 144 9.08 10.22 19.94
CA GLY A 144 8.02 9.94 20.90
C GLY A 144 6.66 10.57 20.55
N LEU A 145 6.63 11.68 19.80
CA LEU A 145 5.36 12.22 19.27
C LEU A 145 4.88 11.44 18.05
N ILE A 146 5.79 10.98 17.19
CA ILE A 146 5.46 10.12 16.04
C ILE A 146 4.82 8.83 16.55
N THR A 147 5.46 8.14 17.50
CA THR A 147 4.93 6.89 18.08
C THR A 147 3.56 7.10 18.68
N LYS A 148 3.38 8.12 19.52
CA LYS A 148 2.06 8.42 20.11
C LYS A 148 0.98 8.71 19.07
N ALA A 149 1.34 9.41 17.99
CA ALA A 149 0.39 9.65 16.90
C ALA A 149 0.04 8.33 16.18
N GLN A 150 1.03 7.49 15.89
CA GLN A 150 0.83 6.17 15.28
C GLN A 150 -0.06 5.29 16.15
N ASP A 151 0.21 5.19 17.45
CA ASP A 151 -0.58 4.41 18.40
C ASP A 151 -2.06 4.83 18.37
N VAL A 152 -2.33 6.14 18.39
CA VAL A 152 -3.72 6.67 18.32
C VAL A 152 -4.38 6.32 16.99
N PHE A 153 -3.67 6.44 15.86
CA PHE A 153 -4.23 6.09 14.55
C PHE A 153 -4.47 4.58 14.42
N GLU A 154 -3.60 3.75 14.98
CA GLU A 154 -3.76 2.30 14.99
C GLU A 154 -4.95 1.88 15.86
N ASP A 155 -5.09 2.45 17.06
CA ASP A 155 -6.25 2.23 17.92
C ASP A 155 -7.56 2.59 17.19
N LEU A 156 -7.61 3.75 16.54
CA LEU A 156 -8.76 4.18 15.74
C LEU A 156 -9.06 3.21 14.58
N SER A 157 -8.04 2.76 13.87
CA SER A 157 -8.20 1.76 12.81
C SER A 157 -8.72 0.43 13.35
N GLN A 158 -8.24 -0.02 14.51
CA GLN A 158 -8.73 -1.24 15.15
C GLN A 158 -10.19 -1.11 15.59
N PHE A 159 -10.60 0.07 16.07
CA PHE A 159 -12.01 0.32 16.38
C PHE A 159 -12.90 0.25 15.13
N ASP A 160 -12.48 0.84 14.01
CA ASP A 160 -13.19 0.78 12.73
C ASP A 160 -13.36 -0.66 12.24
N ILE A 161 -12.27 -1.45 12.25
CA ILE A 161 -12.29 -2.88 11.88
C ILE A 161 -13.28 -3.66 12.75
N ARG A 162 -13.18 -3.53 14.09
CA ARG A 162 -14.07 -4.24 15.01
C ARG A 162 -15.54 -3.86 14.81
N CYS A 163 -15.83 -2.58 14.56
CA CYS A 163 -17.20 -2.15 14.31
C CYS A 163 -17.75 -2.76 13.02
N LYS A 164 -16.96 -2.79 11.95
CA LYS A 164 -17.34 -3.44 10.68
C LYS A 164 -17.56 -4.94 10.86
N GLU A 165 -16.66 -5.63 11.57
CA GLU A 165 -16.81 -7.05 11.89
C GLU A 165 -18.10 -7.35 12.66
N ILE A 166 -18.44 -6.49 13.64
CA ILE A 166 -19.68 -6.57 14.40
C ILE A 166 -20.87 -6.38 13.44
N LEU A 167 -20.88 -5.34 12.60
CA LEU A 167 -22.00 -5.06 11.68
C LEU A 167 -22.25 -6.19 10.66
N GLU A 168 -21.24 -7.00 10.35
CA GLU A 168 -21.35 -8.19 9.49
C GLU A 168 -21.89 -9.44 10.22
N ASP A 169 -21.99 -9.41 11.55
CA ASP A 169 -22.45 -10.56 12.35
C ASP A 169 -23.93 -10.90 12.06
N ALA A 170 -24.18 -12.18 11.76
CA ALA A 170 -25.52 -12.68 11.48
C ALA A 170 -26.50 -12.51 12.66
N ALA A 171 -26.02 -12.53 13.90
CA ALA A 171 -26.82 -12.30 15.10
C ALA A 171 -27.38 -10.87 15.16
N LEU A 172 -26.66 -9.89 14.60
CA LEU A 172 -27.08 -8.49 14.58
C LEU A 172 -28.25 -8.22 13.65
N LYS A 173 -28.54 -9.13 12.70
CA LYS A 173 -29.76 -9.10 11.88
C LYS A 173 -31.03 -9.12 12.75
N ASN A 174 -30.95 -9.71 13.94
CA ASN A 174 -32.07 -9.81 14.88
C ASN A 174 -32.10 -8.70 15.94
N LEU A 175 -31.09 -7.81 15.97
CA LEU A 175 -30.92 -6.77 17.00
C LEU A 175 -30.77 -5.38 16.36
N PRO A 176 -31.82 -4.84 15.73
CA PRO A 176 -31.75 -3.62 14.91
C PRO A 176 -31.37 -2.37 15.70
N HIS A 177 -31.66 -2.33 17.00
CA HIS A 177 -31.24 -1.22 17.86
C HIS A 177 -29.73 -1.19 18.08
N ILE A 178 -29.09 -2.36 18.24
CA ILE A 178 -27.65 -2.45 18.42
C ILE A 178 -26.95 -2.12 17.10
N TYR A 179 -27.44 -2.66 15.98
CA TYR A 179 -26.93 -2.33 14.65
C TYR A 179 -26.89 -0.82 14.41
N LYS A 180 -27.99 -0.11 14.68
CA LYS A 180 -28.06 1.35 14.53
C LYS A 180 -27.08 2.10 15.42
N ASN A 181 -26.80 1.61 16.63
CA ASN A 181 -25.86 2.25 17.54
C ASN A 181 -24.41 2.06 17.07
N VAL A 182 -24.06 0.85 16.62
CA VAL A 182 -22.73 0.56 16.08
C VAL A 182 -22.49 1.33 14.77
N GLN A 183 -23.48 1.38 13.87
CA GLN A 183 -23.40 2.17 12.65
C GLN A 183 -23.20 3.66 12.96
N LYS A 184 -23.98 4.22 13.89
CA LYS A 184 -23.80 5.62 14.31
C LYS A 184 -22.42 5.89 14.90
N PHE A 185 -21.85 4.93 15.62
CA PHE A 185 -20.50 5.06 16.17
C PHE A 185 -19.44 5.02 15.07
N LEU A 186 -19.64 4.19 14.03
CA LEU A 186 -18.77 4.13 12.86
C LEU A 186 -18.82 5.42 12.02
N ASP A 187 -19.97 6.08 11.98
CA ASP A 187 -20.20 7.31 11.21
C ASP A 187 -19.71 8.60 11.92
N LEU A 188 -19.21 8.51 13.17
CA LEU A 188 -18.68 9.66 13.94
C LEU A 188 -17.29 10.07 13.45
#